data_AF-A0A7L3G4K0-F1
#
_entry.id   AF-A0A7L3G4K0-F1
#
_cell.length_a   1.000
_cell.length_b   1.000
_cell.length_c   1.000
_cell.angle_alpha   90.00
_cell.angle_beta   90.00
_cell.angle_gamma   90.00
#
_symmetry.space_group_name_H-M   'P 1'
#
loop_
_entity.id
_entity.type
_entity.pdbx_description
1 polymer ?
#
loop_
_entity_poly.entity_id
_entity_poly.type
_entity_poly.pdbx_seq_one_letter_code
_entity_poly.pdbx_strand_id
1 'polypeptide(L)'
;SDLQNAAAGSFASAFATLVLCPTELVKCRLQAMHEMQLSGKIIQGHNTVWSVVKGVIQKDGPLGFYRGLSSTLLREVPGYFFFFGGYELSRTFFASGRSKDELGPVPLLLSGGFGGSCLWIAVYPVDCVKSRIQVLSMAGKQAGFMGTFVTVVRTEGVLALYSGLKPTMIRAFLANGALFVAYEYSRKLMMKQVDSY
;
A
#
# COMPACT_ATOMS: atom_id res chain seq x y z
N SER A 1 -17.01 6.36 18.03
CA SER A 1 -17.11 4.89 18.09
C SER A 1 -16.17 4.25 17.08
N ASP A 2 -15.78 2.99 17.27
CA ASP A 2 -14.71 2.33 16.48
C ASP A 2 -15.00 2.34 14.97
N LEU A 3 -16.27 2.16 14.59
CA LEU A 3 -16.71 2.25 13.20
C LEU A 3 -16.58 3.66 12.60
N GLN A 4 -16.82 4.71 13.38
CA GLN A 4 -16.65 6.09 12.92
C GLN A 4 -15.17 6.40 12.67
N ASN A 5 -14.28 5.91 13.54
CA ASN A 5 -12.83 6.07 13.37
C ASN A 5 -12.34 5.32 12.11
N ALA A 6 -12.86 4.11 11.87
CA ALA A 6 -12.58 3.36 10.64
C ALA A 6 -13.05 4.11 9.38
N ALA A 7 -14.29 4.60 9.38
CA ALA A 7 -14.84 5.36 8.26
C ALA A 7 -14.11 6.70 8.03
N ALA A 8 -13.73 7.40 9.10
CA ALA A 8 -12.94 8.63 9.01
C ALA A 8 -11.55 8.36 8.42
N GLY A 9 -10.90 7.28 8.83
CA GLY A 9 -9.64 6.83 8.26
C GLY A 9 -9.73 6.52 6.76
N SER A 10 -10.79 5.81 6.35
CA SER A 10 -11.09 5.57 4.93
C SER A 10 -11.32 6.85 4.15
N PHE A 11 -12.09 7.79 4.69
CA PHE A 11 -12.35 9.06 4.03
C PHE A 11 -11.07 9.89 3.88
N ALA A 12 -10.25 9.97 4.93
CA ALA A 12 -8.94 10.60 4.88
C ALA A 12 -8.03 9.95 3.81
N SER A 13 -8.07 8.62 3.69
CA SER A 13 -7.29 7.90 2.66
C SER A 13 -7.69 8.29 1.23
N ALA A 14 -8.97 8.62 0.98
CA ALA A 14 -9.43 9.07 -0.33
C ALA A 14 -8.79 10.42 -0.72
N PHE A 15 -8.69 11.37 0.21
CA PHE A 15 -7.98 12.64 -0.02
C PHE A 15 -6.48 12.45 -0.15
N ALA A 16 -5.87 11.63 0.71
CA ALA A 16 -4.45 11.29 0.61
C ALA A 16 -4.13 10.68 -0.77
N THR A 17 -5.03 9.84 -1.30
CA THR A 17 -4.90 9.23 -2.62
C THR A 17 -4.88 10.27 -3.74
N LEU A 18 -5.63 11.37 -3.65
CA LEU A 18 -5.57 12.44 -4.66
C LEU A 18 -4.17 13.07 -4.74
N VAL A 19 -3.52 13.22 -3.60
CA VAL A 19 -2.15 13.77 -3.52
C VAL A 19 -1.11 12.75 -3.95
N LEU A 20 -1.31 11.47 -3.62
CA LEU A 20 -0.35 10.39 -3.90
C LEU A 20 -0.45 9.85 -5.33
N CYS A 21 -1.62 9.90 -5.96
CA CYS A 21 -1.88 9.32 -7.28
C CYS A 21 -0.90 9.78 -8.37
N PRO A 22 -0.55 11.07 -8.51
CA PRO A 22 0.44 11.50 -9.50
C PRO A 22 1.80 10.81 -9.32
N THR A 23 2.27 10.72 -8.08
CA THR A 23 3.56 10.10 -7.73
C THR A 23 3.52 8.60 -7.93
N GLU A 24 2.42 7.94 -7.53
CA GLU A 24 2.23 6.51 -7.74
C GLU A 24 2.14 6.16 -9.23
N LEU A 25 1.47 6.99 -10.06
CA LEU A 25 1.40 6.79 -11.49
C LEU A 25 2.79 6.83 -12.13
N VAL A 26 3.59 7.85 -11.80
CA VAL A 26 4.95 8.00 -12.35
C VAL A 26 5.82 6.82 -11.92
N LYS A 27 5.74 6.40 -10.65
CA LYS A 27 6.44 5.23 -10.15
C LYS A 27 6.03 3.95 -10.89
N CYS A 28 4.73 3.69 -11.02
CA CYS A 28 4.23 2.49 -11.71
C CYS A 28 4.64 2.47 -13.19
N ARG A 29 4.60 3.62 -13.88
CA ARG A 29 5.07 3.71 -15.28
C ARG A 29 6.57 3.46 -15.38
N LEU A 30 7.38 4.03 -14.50
CA LEU A 30 8.82 3.75 -14.46
C LEU A 30 9.13 2.28 -14.20
N GLN A 31 8.43 1.66 -13.24
CA GLN A 31 8.58 0.24 -12.93
C GLN A 31 8.18 -0.65 -14.13
N ALA A 32 7.06 -0.36 -14.77
CA ALA A 32 6.64 -1.07 -15.97
C ALA A 32 7.65 -0.92 -17.12
N MET A 33 8.19 0.28 -17.34
CA MET A 33 9.23 0.51 -18.36
C MET A 33 10.52 -0.25 -18.05
N HIS A 34 10.93 -0.31 -16.77
CA HIS A 34 12.10 -1.07 -16.34
C HIS A 34 11.91 -2.58 -16.56
N GLU A 35 10.74 -3.12 -16.22
CA GLU A 35 10.40 -4.53 -16.48
C GLU A 35 10.38 -4.86 -17.99
N MET A 36 9.87 -3.93 -18.81
CA MET A 36 9.88 -4.08 -20.27
C MET A 36 11.29 -4.04 -20.88
N GLN A 37 12.21 -3.27 -20.28
CA GLN A 37 13.63 -3.26 -20.66
C GLN A 37 14.30 -4.60 -20.31
N LEU A 38 14.07 -5.12 -19.11
CA LEU A 38 14.59 -6.44 -18.69
C LEU A 38 14.07 -7.58 -19.60
N SER A 39 12.85 -7.45 -20.10
CA SER A 39 12.23 -8.43 -21.00
C SER A 39 12.68 -8.31 -22.47
N GLY A 40 13.56 -7.36 -22.80
CA GLY A 40 14.04 -7.13 -24.17
C GLY A 40 13.00 -6.57 -25.15
N LYS A 41 11.85 -6.08 -24.65
CA LYS A 41 10.73 -5.58 -25.47
C LYS A 41 10.88 -4.11 -25.89
N ILE A 42 11.79 -3.36 -25.28
CA ILE A 42 12.06 -1.94 -25.58
C ILE A 42 13.57 -1.71 -25.67
N ILE A 43 14.00 -0.91 -26.65
CA ILE A 43 15.38 -0.42 -26.79
C ILE A 43 15.76 0.39 -25.53
N GLN A 44 16.98 0.22 -25.00
CA GLN A 44 17.46 0.97 -23.83
C GLN A 44 17.37 2.49 -24.06
N GLY A 45 16.30 3.10 -23.53
CA GLY A 45 16.16 4.55 -23.42
C GLY A 45 16.42 5.03 -21.98
N HIS A 46 16.84 6.28 -21.84
CA HIS A 46 16.91 6.98 -20.56
C HIS A 46 15.50 7.20 -19.98
N ASN A 47 14.99 6.20 -19.27
CA ASN A 47 13.71 6.27 -18.57
C ASN A 47 13.90 7.00 -17.24
N THR A 48 14.00 8.33 -17.31
CA THR A 48 14.06 9.18 -16.11
C THR A 48 12.66 9.55 -15.63
N VAL A 49 12.53 9.89 -14.35
CA VAL A 49 11.28 10.42 -13.77
C VAL A 49 10.73 11.58 -14.61
N TRP A 50 11.62 12.49 -15.03
CA TRP A 50 11.25 13.64 -15.85
C TRP A 50 10.74 13.26 -17.24
N SER A 51 11.32 12.23 -17.86
CA SER A 51 10.84 11.73 -19.17
C SER A 51 9.40 11.21 -19.08
N VAL A 52 9.05 10.53 -17.97
CA VAL A 52 7.70 10.01 -17.73
C VAL A 52 6.73 11.15 -17.45
N VAL A 53 7.10 12.11 -16.59
CA VAL A 53 6.29 13.29 -16.28
C VAL A 53 5.98 14.08 -17.55
N LYS A 54 7.01 14.41 -18.34
CA LYS A 54 6.86 15.15 -19.60
C LYS A 54 6.00 14.37 -20.59
N GLY A 55 6.20 13.06 -20.70
CA GLY A 55 5.41 12.19 -21.57
C GLY A 55 3.93 12.13 -21.19
N VAL A 56 3.60 12.10 -19.90
CA VAL A 56 2.20 12.16 -19.42
C VAL A 56 1.57 13.50 -19.79
N ILE A 57 2.24 14.62 -19.51
CA ILE A 57 1.72 15.96 -19.81
C ILE A 57 1.48 16.13 -21.32
N GLN A 58 2.42 15.71 -22.17
CA GLN A 58 2.30 15.89 -23.62
C GLN A 58 1.22 15.01 -24.25
N LYS A 59 0.99 13.80 -23.70
CA LYS A 59 0.08 12.83 -24.30
C LYS A 59 -1.33 12.87 -23.72
N ASP A 60 -1.44 12.91 -22.40
CA ASP A 60 -2.69 12.76 -21.65
C ASP A 60 -3.10 14.09 -20.95
N GLY A 61 -2.26 15.14 -21.02
CA GLY A 61 -2.47 16.39 -20.29
C GLY A 61 -2.22 16.28 -18.78
N PRO A 62 -2.43 17.36 -18.01
CA PRO A 62 -2.23 17.36 -16.55
C PRO A 62 -3.21 16.43 -15.82
N LEU A 63 -4.41 16.20 -16.35
CA LEU A 63 -5.36 15.23 -15.78
C LEU A 63 -4.91 13.78 -15.99
N GLY A 64 -3.96 13.54 -16.90
CA GLY A 64 -3.35 12.23 -17.13
C GLY A 64 -2.71 11.62 -15.87
N PHE A 65 -2.29 12.45 -14.90
CA PHE A 65 -1.75 11.99 -13.62
C PHE A 65 -2.75 11.28 -12.71
N TYR A 66 -4.05 11.46 -12.96
CA TYR A 66 -5.13 10.80 -12.20
C TYR A 66 -5.66 9.54 -12.91
N ARG A 67 -5.02 9.12 -14.01
CA ARG A 67 -5.41 7.92 -14.74
C ARG A 67 -5.06 6.68 -13.91
N GLY A 68 -6.08 6.05 -13.35
CA GLY A 68 -5.93 4.94 -12.39
C GLY A 68 -6.37 5.28 -10.97
N LEU A 69 -6.81 6.52 -10.71
CA LEU A 69 -7.32 6.96 -9.41
C LEU A 69 -8.39 6.04 -8.84
N SER A 70 -9.32 5.55 -9.67
CA SER A 70 -10.36 4.60 -9.24
C SER A 70 -9.78 3.28 -8.75
N SER A 71 -8.73 2.76 -9.40
CA SER A 71 -8.03 1.55 -8.96
C SER A 71 -7.28 1.79 -7.65
N THR A 72 -6.70 2.97 -7.47
CA THR A 72 -6.00 3.30 -6.22
C THR A 72 -7.00 3.46 -5.08
N LEU A 73 -8.09 4.21 -5.28
CA LEU A 73 -9.17 4.37 -4.30
C LEU A 73 -9.79 3.02 -3.91
N LEU A 74 -10.03 2.14 -4.87
CA LEU A 74 -10.59 0.80 -4.61
C LEU A 74 -9.67 -0.04 -3.71
N ARG A 75 -8.36 0.21 -3.72
CA ARG A 75 -7.39 -0.48 -2.85
C ARG A 75 -7.26 0.22 -1.49
N GLU A 76 -7.03 1.52 -1.51
CA GLU A 76 -6.73 2.31 -0.32
C GLU A 76 -7.94 2.41 0.62
N VAL A 77 -9.12 2.73 0.09
CA VAL A 77 -10.31 3.01 0.93
C VAL A 77 -10.73 1.79 1.75
N PRO A 78 -10.86 0.57 1.17
CA PRO A 78 -11.14 -0.63 1.97
C PRO A 78 -9.94 -1.01 2.84
N GLY A 79 -8.71 -0.89 2.34
CA GLY A 79 -7.51 -1.23 3.11
C GLY A 79 -7.40 -0.44 4.42
N TYR A 80 -7.58 0.89 4.35
CA TYR A 80 -7.57 1.76 5.52
C TYR A 80 -8.80 1.58 6.40
N PHE A 81 -9.96 1.18 5.85
CA PHE A 81 -11.13 0.83 6.66
C PHE A 81 -10.80 -0.33 7.61
N PHE A 82 -10.27 -1.42 7.05
CA PHE A 82 -9.90 -2.60 7.83
C PHE A 82 -8.70 -2.35 8.74
N PHE A 83 -7.77 -1.48 8.33
CA PHE A 83 -6.66 -1.03 9.18
C PHE A 83 -7.17 -0.36 10.45
N PHE A 84 -7.90 0.74 10.29
CA PHE A 84 -8.36 1.54 11.43
C PHE A 84 -9.44 0.81 12.23
N GLY A 85 -10.29 0.00 11.58
CA GLY A 85 -11.23 -0.88 12.25
C GLY A 85 -10.54 -1.91 13.15
N GLY A 86 -9.56 -2.65 12.62
CA GLY A 86 -8.78 -3.61 13.41
C GLY A 86 -7.99 -2.92 14.53
N TYR A 87 -7.35 -1.80 14.22
CA TYR A 87 -6.60 -1.00 15.19
C TYR A 87 -7.45 -0.55 16.36
N GLU A 88 -8.63 0.04 16.10
CA GLU A 88 -9.51 0.57 17.14
C GLU A 88 -10.17 -0.54 17.96
N LEU A 89 -10.55 -1.66 17.34
CA LEU A 89 -11.07 -2.84 18.03
C LEU A 89 -10.02 -3.43 18.98
N SER A 90 -8.78 -3.57 18.51
CA SER A 90 -7.68 -4.05 19.34
C SER A 90 -7.39 -3.10 20.50
N ARG A 91 -7.43 -1.77 20.27
CA ARG A 91 -7.30 -0.78 21.35
C ARG A 91 -8.42 -0.90 22.37
N THR A 92 -9.67 -1.08 21.93
CA THR A 92 -10.82 -1.29 22.82
C THR A 92 -10.62 -2.53 23.70
N PHE A 93 -10.12 -3.62 23.11
CA PHE A 93 -9.80 -4.85 23.85
C PHE A 93 -8.71 -4.62 24.91
N PHE A 94 -7.59 -4.01 24.53
CA PHE A 94 -6.48 -3.72 25.46
C PHE A 94 -6.82 -2.66 26.52
N ALA A 95 -7.71 -1.72 26.20
CA ALA A 95 -8.19 -0.74 27.17
C ALA A 95 -8.99 -1.39 28.31
N SER A 96 -9.69 -2.51 28.05
CA SER A 96 -10.43 -3.29 29.06
C SER A 96 -11.29 -2.43 30.01
N GLY A 97 -11.94 -1.39 29.47
CA GLY A 97 -12.78 -0.46 30.24
C GLY A 97 -12.08 0.83 30.74
N ARG A 98 -10.78 0.99 30.53
CA ARG A 98 -10.02 2.24 30.75
C ARG A 98 -10.06 3.15 29.51
N SER A 99 -9.53 4.36 29.61
CA SER A 99 -9.44 5.26 28.46
C SER A 99 -8.46 4.70 27.43
N LYS A 100 -8.80 4.82 26.14
CA LYS A 100 -7.93 4.40 25.03
C LYS A 100 -6.61 5.21 24.95
N ASP A 101 -6.58 6.36 25.61
CA ASP A 101 -5.44 7.28 25.60
C ASP A 101 -4.40 6.94 26.69
N GLU A 102 -4.76 6.07 27.63
CA GLU A 102 -3.86 5.56 28.67
C GLU A 102 -3.09 4.31 28.22
N LEU A 103 -3.29 3.85 26.98
CA LEU A 103 -2.58 2.68 26.47
C LEU A 103 -1.09 2.99 26.33
N GLY A 104 -0.27 2.16 26.97
CA GLY A 104 1.17 2.21 26.81
C GLY A 104 1.65 1.87 25.38
N PRO A 105 2.94 2.09 25.09
CA PRO A 105 3.52 1.86 23.76
C PRO A 105 3.34 0.42 23.23
N VAL A 106 3.37 -0.58 24.12
CA VAL A 106 3.27 -2.01 23.73
C VAL A 106 1.86 -2.36 23.24
N PRO A 107 0.77 -2.09 23.99
CA PRO A 107 -0.60 -2.25 23.48
C PRO A 107 -0.90 -1.50 22.18
N LEU A 108 -0.37 -0.28 22.02
CA LEU A 108 -0.51 0.50 20.78
C LEU A 108 0.21 -0.19 19.60
N LEU A 109 1.42 -0.69 19.82
CA LEU A 109 2.19 -1.41 18.82
C LEU A 109 1.49 -2.71 18.38
N LEU A 110 0.98 -3.49 19.34
CA LEU A 110 0.21 -4.71 19.05
C LEU A 110 -1.08 -4.39 18.28
N SER A 111 -1.78 -3.31 18.66
CA SER A 111 -2.97 -2.85 17.94
C SER A 111 -2.65 -2.39 16.52
N GLY A 112 -1.52 -1.71 16.32
CA GLY A 112 -1.00 -1.35 15.00
C GLY A 112 -0.70 -2.57 14.14
N GLY A 113 -0.06 -3.60 14.72
CA GLY A 113 0.22 -4.87 14.05
C GLY A 113 -1.06 -5.63 13.67
N PHE A 114 -2.07 -5.64 14.54
CA PHE A 114 -3.35 -6.25 14.26
C PHE A 114 -4.11 -5.51 13.15
N GLY A 115 -4.22 -4.18 13.24
CA GLY A 115 -4.79 -3.35 12.17
C GLY A 115 -4.07 -3.54 10.83
N GLY A 116 -2.73 -3.57 10.85
CA GLY A 116 -1.92 -3.87 9.67
C GLY A 116 -2.23 -5.25 9.07
N SER A 117 -2.42 -6.26 9.91
CA SER A 117 -2.81 -7.61 9.47
C SER A 117 -4.19 -7.61 8.82
N CYS A 118 -5.17 -6.90 9.39
CA CYS A 118 -6.50 -6.74 8.80
C CYS A 118 -6.44 -6.06 7.42
N LEU A 119 -5.65 -4.98 7.28
CA LEU A 119 -5.43 -4.32 5.99
C LEU A 119 -4.87 -5.29 4.96
N TRP A 120 -3.79 -6.00 5.30
CA TRP A 120 -3.16 -6.92 4.36
C TRP A 120 -4.11 -8.06 3.98
N ILE A 121 -4.84 -8.65 4.92
CA ILE A 121 -5.81 -9.72 4.62
C ILE A 121 -6.89 -9.24 3.62
N ALA A 122 -7.36 -7.99 3.75
CA ALA A 122 -8.37 -7.43 2.86
C ALA A 122 -7.82 -7.07 1.47
N VAL A 123 -6.62 -6.50 1.41
CA VAL A 123 -6.04 -5.95 0.17
C VAL A 123 -5.27 -7.00 -0.64
N TYR A 124 -4.67 -7.98 0.03
CA TYR A 124 -3.74 -8.92 -0.60
C TYR A 124 -4.30 -9.71 -1.79
N PRO A 125 -5.57 -10.18 -1.81
CA PRO A 125 -6.15 -10.82 -2.99
C PRO A 125 -6.11 -9.95 -4.25
N VAL A 126 -6.36 -8.65 -4.09
CA VAL A 126 -6.34 -7.68 -5.18
C VAL A 126 -4.91 -7.51 -5.70
N ASP A 127 -3.94 -7.38 -4.79
CA ASP A 127 -2.52 -7.27 -5.14
C ASP A 127 -2.02 -8.54 -5.85
N CYS A 128 -2.43 -9.74 -5.40
CA CYS A 128 -2.06 -11.00 -6.03
C CYS A 128 -2.55 -11.07 -7.49
N VAL A 129 -3.82 -10.74 -7.75
CA VAL A 129 -4.38 -10.71 -9.10
C VAL A 129 -3.67 -9.67 -9.96
N LYS A 130 -3.40 -8.48 -9.42
CA LYS A 130 -2.69 -7.41 -10.12
C LYS A 130 -1.29 -7.84 -10.52
N SER A 131 -0.54 -8.47 -9.63
CA SER A 131 0.79 -9.02 -9.94
C SER A 131 0.74 -10.08 -11.04
N ARG A 132 -0.27 -10.96 -11.05
CA ARG A 132 -0.44 -11.97 -12.11
C ARG A 132 -0.77 -11.35 -13.46
N ILE A 133 -1.64 -10.35 -13.50
CA ILE A 133 -1.92 -9.59 -14.73
C ILE A 133 -0.66 -8.90 -15.24
N GLN A 134 0.15 -8.33 -14.36
CA GLN A 134 1.40 -7.67 -14.73
C GLN A 134 2.38 -8.67 -15.35
N VAL A 135 2.53 -9.86 -14.77
CA VAL A 135 3.35 -10.95 -15.33
C VAL A 135 2.80 -11.41 -16.70
N LEU A 136 1.48 -11.61 -16.83
CA LEU A 136 0.86 -12.01 -18.10
C LEU A 136 1.02 -10.94 -19.18
N SER A 137 0.92 -9.65 -18.82
CA SER A 137 1.16 -8.53 -19.71
C SER A 137 2.62 -8.50 -20.19
N MET A 138 3.58 -8.84 -19.32
CA MET A 138 4.99 -9.02 -19.72
C MET A 138 5.17 -10.19 -20.70
N ALA A 139 4.35 -11.24 -20.61
CA ALA A 139 4.29 -12.32 -21.59
C ALA A 139 3.54 -11.95 -22.89
N GLY A 140 3.02 -10.71 -23.02
CA GLY A 140 2.27 -10.26 -24.18
C GLY A 140 0.79 -10.64 -24.17
N LYS A 141 0.28 -11.19 -23.08
CA LYS A 141 -1.14 -11.54 -22.90
C LYS A 141 -1.84 -10.44 -22.11
N GLN A 142 -2.82 -9.77 -22.72
CA GLN A 142 -3.69 -8.84 -22.01
C GLN A 142 -4.76 -9.62 -21.25
N ALA A 143 -4.67 -9.63 -19.92
CA ALA A 143 -5.62 -10.32 -19.06
C ALA A 143 -6.43 -9.30 -18.25
N GLY A 144 -7.77 -9.41 -18.29
CA GLY A 144 -8.66 -8.56 -17.49
C GLY A 144 -8.64 -8.94 -16.00
N PHE A 145 -8.96 -7.99 -15.13
CA PHE A 145 -8.96 -8.22 -13.67
C PHE A 145 -9.93 -9.33 -13.24
N MET A 146 -11.20 -9.24 -13.64
CA MET A 146 -12.19 -10.27 -13.32
C MET A 146 -11.90 -11.62 -13.96
N GLY A 147 -11.44 -11.63 -15.21
CA GLY A 147 -11.04 -12.88 -15.89
C GLY A 147 -9.91 -13.58 -15.14
N THR A 148 -8.88 -12.83 -14.72
CA THR A 148 -7.75 -13.36 -13.97
C THR A 148 -8.16 -13.82 -12.59
N PHE A 149 -8.96 -13.03 -11.86
CA PHE A 149 -9.48 -13.41 -10.54
C PHE A 149 -10.27 -14.72 -10.58
N VAL A 150 -11.25 -14.82 -11.49
CA VAL A 150 -12.07 -16.03 -11.65
C VAL A 150 -11.21 -17.22 -12.07
N THR A 151 -10.25 -17.02 -12.97
CA THR A 151 -9.33 -18.08 -13.39
C THR A 151 -8.54 -18.59 -12.19
N VAL A 152 -7.88 -17.71 -11.43
CA VAL A 152 -7.08 -18.10 -10.26
C VAL A 152 -7.92 -18.85 -9.24
N VAL A 153 -9.11 -18.34 -8.90
CA VAL A 153 -10.01 -18.99 -7.94
C VAL A 153 -10.45 -20.37 -8.43
N ARG A 154 -10.72 -20.53 -9.73
CA ARG A 154 -11.22 -21.79 -10.31
C ARG A 154 -10.12 -22.82 -10.54
N THR A 155 -8.90 -22.40 -10.88
CA THR A 155 -7.79 -23.32 -11.22
C THR A 155 -6.88 -23.60 -10.04
N GLU A 156 -6.59 -22.61 -9.21
CA GLU A 156 -5.63 -22.70 -8.10
C GLU A 156 -6.32 -22.67 -6.72
N GLY A 157 -7.58 -22.24 -6.66
CA GLY A 157 -8.36 -22.12 -5.43
C GLY A 157 -8.20 -20.76 -4.72
N VAL A 158 -9.02 -20.54 -3.69
CA VAL A 158 -9.05 -19.26 -2.95
C VAL A 158 -7.75 -18.99 -2.20
N LEU A 159 -7.08 -20.03 -1.68
CA LEU A 159 -5.81 -19.89 -0.98
C LEU A 159 -4.68 -19.37 -1.88
N ALA A 160 -4.77 -19.56 -3.19
CA ALA A 160 -3.80 -19.05 -4.15
C ALA A 160 -3.79 -17.50 -4.22
N LEU A 161 -4.90 -16.85 -3.86
CA LEU A 161 -4.97 -15.39 -3.72
C LEU A 161 -4.10 -14.87 -2.56
N TYR A 162 -3.73 -15.74 -1.63
CA TYR A 162 -2.88 -15.44 -0.48
C TYR A 162 -1.47 -16.03 -0.61
N SER A 163 -1.13 -16.64 -1.76
CA SER A 163 0.21 -17.18 -1.99
C SER A 163 1.22 -16.03 -2.06
N GLY A 164 2.06 -15.92 -1.05
CA GLY A 164 3.03 -14.83 -0.88
C GLY A 164 2.71 -13.85 0.26
N LEU A 165 1.61 -14.04 1.00
CA LEU A 165 1.31 -13.19 2.16
C LEU A 165 2.42 -13.27 3.22
N LYS A 166 2.97 -14.47 3.45
CA LYS A 166 4.08 -14.70 4.40
C LYS A 166 5.31 -13.81 4.11
N PRO A 167 5.93 -13.85 2.91
CA PRO A 167 7.08 -12.98 2.63
C PRO A 167 6.71 -11.49 2.67
N THR A 168 5.48 -11.11 2.29
CA THR A 168 5.00 -9.72 2.43
C THR A 168 4.95 -9.27 3.89
N MET A 169 4.44 -10.12 4.78
CA MET A 169 4.37 -9.82 6.22
C MET A 169 5.77 -9.72 6.84
N ILE A 170 6.69 -10.63 6.49
CA ILE A 170 8.09 -10.56 6.95
C ILE A 170 8.73 -9.24 6.50
N ARG A 171 8.61 -8.90 5.21
CA ARG A 171 9.14 -7.65 4.66
C ARG A 171 8.54 -6.43 5.35
N ALA A 172 7.23 -6.42 5.59
CA ALA A 172 6.54 -5.32 6.27
C ALA A 172 7.03 -5.16 7.71
N PHE A 173 7.20 -6.26 8.44
CA PHE A 173 7.73 -6.24 9.80
C PHE A 173 9.15 -5.66 9.85
N LEU A 174 10.04 -6.14 8.97
CA LEU A 174 11.42 -5.63 8.89
C LEU A 174 11.47 -4.13 8.53
N ALA A 175 10.67 -3.71 7.54
CA ALA A 175 10.60 -2.31 7.14
C ALA A 175 10.08 -1.40 8.26
N ASN A 176 9.02 -1.81 8.96
CA ASN A 176 8.46 -1.06 10.08
C ASN A 176 9.43 -1.04 11.27
N GLY A 177 10.12 -2.14 11.57
CA GLY A 177 11.14 -2.20 12.61
C GLY A 177 12.30 -1.24 12.33
N ALA A 178 12.83 -1.25 11.11
CA ALA A 178 13.87 -0.31 10.69
C ALA A 178 13.41 1.15 10.79
N LEU A 179 12.17 1.45 10.37
CA LEU A 179 11.57 2.78 10.51
C LEU A 179 11.50 3.23 11.97
N PHE A 180 11.06 2.36 12.88
CA PHE A 180 11.00 2.68 14.31
C PHE A 180 12.38 2.92 14.92
N VAL A 181 13.38 2.10 14.58
CA VAL A 181 14.76 2.29 15.04
C VAL A 181 15.31 3.63 14.55
N ALA A 182 15.11 3.94 13.27
CA ALA A 182 15.55 5.21 12.69
C ALA A 182 14.85 6.40 13.38
N TYR A 183 13.53 6.34 13.54
CA TYR A 183 12.76 7.38 14.21
C TYR A 183 13.21 7.60 15.67
N GLU A 184 13.38 6.52 16.44
CA GLU A 184 13.78 6.61 17.85
C GLU A 184 15.17 7.23 17.99
N TYR A 185 16.11 6.84 17.13
CA TYR A 185 17.47 7.37 17.14
C TYR A 185 17.49 8.85 16.72
N SER A 186 16.80 9.20 15.63
CA SER A 186 16.67 10.58 15.18
C SER A 186 16.03 11.47 16.23
N ARG A 187 14.94 11.02 16.87
CA ARG A 187 14.27 11.75 17.95
C ARG A 187 15.19 11.97 19.14
N LYS A 188 15.94 10.95 19.57
CA LYS A 188 16.89 11.06 20.69
C LYS A 188 18.01 12.05 20.39
N LEU A 189 18.54 12.06 19.17
CA LEU A 189 19.55 13.03 18.75
C LEU A 189 19.01 14.45 18.74
N MET A 190 17.80 14.64 18.19
CA MET A 190 17.17 15.97 18.10
C MET A 190 16.82 16.52 19.49
N MET A 191 16.23 15.70 20.37
CA MET A 191 15.92 16.10 21.74
C MET A 191 17.18 16.42 22.55
N LYS A 192 18.26 15.65 22.40
CA LYS A 192 19.56 15.99 23.01
C LYS A 192 20.09 17.36 22.59
N GLN A 193 19.88 17.75 21.33
CA GLN A 193 20.31 19.08 20.86
C GLN A 193 19.42 20.20 21.40
N VAL A 194 18.12 19.95 21.56
CA VAL A 194 17.17 20.91 22.15
C VAL A 194 17.42 21.09 23.65
N ASP A 195 17.69 20.00 24.39
CA ASP A 195 18.00 20.04 25.82
C ASP A 195 19.40 20.61 26.13
N SER A 196 20.26 20.76 25.12
CA SER A 196 21.60 21.36 25.26
C SER A 196 21.60 22.88 25.07
N TYR A 197 20.44 23.49 24.80
CA TYR A 197 20.22 24.93 24.69
C TYR A 197 19.43 25.47 25.89
#